data_AF-A0A3D2VQY8-F1
#
_entry.id   AF-A0A3D2VQY8-F1
#
_cell.length_a   1.000
_cell.length_b   1.000
_cell.length_c   1.000
_cell.angle_alpha   90.00
_cell.angle_beta   90.00
_cell.angle_gamma   90.00
#
_symmetry.space_group_name_H-M   'P 1'
#
loop_
_entity.id
_entity.type
_entity.pdbx_description
1 polymer ?
#
loop_
_entity_poly.entity_id
_entity_poly.type
_entity_poly.pdbx_seq_one_letter_code
_entity_poly.pdbx_strand_id
1 'polypeptide(L)'
;MGAYLKPLSVVVALLALLTAVWWQSRGPDAALETRLHEALFAFEVSDTALNRDVLLARAGLLRRYDSLAQGRHDLRRALRALRATDAGGAEIVASDGALEHLETALAEKAALVDYFKSDNALLRNSLMYFNTAGQALRGAALAASETGLAAEVGVLSHAMLRYMEAPQAHVGQEIKAILDRLPPAPASFRADLNLLVIHGRLIVDFLPRADGLLRQIVDAPTAAGVRALRDRVNGHFDRAEARAGIFRLLLYGIAVLLLGYLIHLFARLQLNARNLRRANADLQREM
;
A
#
# COMPACT_ATOMS: atom_id res chain seq x y z
N MET A 1 52.17 42.06 -21.00
CA MET A 1 51.46 41.26 -19.98
C MET A 1 49.95 41.07 -20.24
N GLY A 2 49.24 41.99 -20.94
CA GLY A 2 47.78 41.91 -21.12
C GLY A 2 47.22 40.85 -22.09
N ALA A 3 48.04 40.23 -22.94
CA ALA A 3 47.57 39.30 -23.97
C ALA A 3 47.18 37.89 -23.46
N TYR A 4 47.73 37.47 -22.31
CA TYR A 4 47.47 36.15 -21.70
C TYR A 4 46.37 36.17 -20.64
N LEU A 5 45.95 37.35 -20.17
CA LEU A 5 44.88 37.52 -19.19
C LEU A 5 43.49 37.22 -19.78
N LYS A 6 43.26 37.56 -21.06
CA LYS A 6 42.01 37.28 -21.78
C LYS A 6 41.72 35.77 -21.98
N PRO A 7 42.67 34.92 -22.42
CA PRO A 7 42.40 33.49 -22.51
C PRO A 7 42.24 32.82 -21.14
N LEU A 8 42.95 33.32 -20.10
CA LEU A 8 42.82 32.78 -18.74
C LEU A 8 41.43 33.06 -18.15
N SER A 9 40.88 34.26 -18.32
CA SER A 9 39.53 34.58 -17.83
C SER A 9 38.45 33.78 -18.54
N VAL A 10 38.60 33.50 -19.83
CA VAL A 10 37.70 32.62 -20.60
C VAL A 10 37.73 31.19 -20.05
N VAL A 11 38.91 30.65 -19.74
CA VAL A 11 39.05 29.31 -19.17
C VAL A 11 38.42 29.22 -17.78
N VAL A 12 38.62 30.21 -16.91
CA VAL A 12 38.01 30.24 -15.57
C VAL A 12 36.49 30.34 -15.66
N ALA A 13 35.96 31.19 -16.54
CA ALA A 13 34.51 31.30 -16.75
C ALA A 13 33.90 29.99 -17.28
N LEU A 14 34.59 29.31 -18.20
CA LEU A 14 34.18 27.99 -18.70
C LEU A 14 34.20 26.92 -17.62
N LEU A 15 35.22 26.91 -16.74
CA LEU A 15 35.29 25.97 -15.62
C LEU A 15 34.18 26.22 -14.59
N ALA A 16 33.87 27.48 -14.29
CA ALA A 16 32.75 27.83 -13.43
C ALA A 16 31.41 27.40 -14.02
N LEU A 17 31.21 27.63 -15.33
CA LEU A 17 30.03 27.17 -16.06
C LEU A 17 29.91 25.65 -16.07
N LEU A 18 31.00 24.92 -16.32
CA LEU A 18 31.06 23.47 -16.27
C LEU A 18 30.69 22.94 -14.88
N THR A 19 31.17 23.60 -13.82
CA THR A 19 30.88 23.22 -12.44
C THR A 19 29.41 23.43 -12.10
N ALA A 20 28.82 24.55 -12.54
CA ALA A 20 27.39 24.84 -12.36
C ALA A 20 26.50 23.85 -13.14
N VAL A 21 26.84 23.55 -14.40
CA VAL A 21 26.12 22.57 -15.23
C VAL A 21 26.28 21.16 -14.67
N TRP A 22 27.46 20.81 -14.17
CA TRP A 22 27.72 19.51 -13.56
C TRP A 22 26.87 19.30 -12.30
N TRP A 23 26.74 20.33 -11.45
CA TRP A 23 25.86 20.26 -10.28
C TRP A 23 24.41 19.93 -10.67
N GLN A 24 23.91 20.56 -11.74
CA GLN A 24 22.57 20.33 -12.26
C GLN A 24 22.41 18.98 -13.02
N SER A 25 23.52 18.37 -13.41
CA SER A 25 23.58 17.06 -14.09
C SER A 25 23.55 15.88 -13.12
N ARG A 26 23.64 16.12 -11.81
CA ARG A 26 23.50 15.07 -10.81
C ARG A 26 22.12 14.45 -10.93
N GLY A 27 22.10 13.12 -11.06
CA GLY A 27 20.86 12.35 -11.09
C GLY A 27 20.10 12.45 -9.76
N PRO A 28 18.87 11.93 -9.73
CA PRO A 28 18.09 11.84 -8.51
C PRO A 28 18.83 11.05 -7.41
N ASP A 29 18.45 11.29 -6.16
CA ASP A 29 18.95 10.50 -5.03
C ASP A 29 18.43 9.06 -5.13
N ALA A 30 19.25 8.17 -5.69
CA ALA A 30 18.93 6.76 -5.88
C ALA A 30 18.64 6.03 -4.54
N ALA A 31 19.24 6.49 -3.44
CA ALA A 31 18.99 5.89 -2.14
C ALA A 31 17.60 6.29 -1.62
N LEU A 32 17.18 7.54 -1.85
CA LEU A 32 15.83 7.99 -1.54
C LEU A 32 14.79 7.27 -2.41
N GLU A 33 15.02 7.16 -3.71
CA GLU A 33 14.15 6.43 -4.65
C GLU A 33 13.91 4.99 -4.19
N THR A 34 14.99 4.27 -3.91
CA THR A 34 14.93 2.87 -3.43
C THR A 34 14.12 2.76 -2.15
N ARG A 35 14.37 3.62 -1.15
CA ARG A 35 13.63 3.60 0.12
C ARG A 35 12.13 3.84 -0.06
N LEU A 36 11.75 4.79 -0.93
CA LEU A 36 10.35 5.09 -1.21
C LEU A 36 9.65 3.92 -1.90
N HIS A 37 10.28 3.32 -2.92
CA HIS A 37 9.72 2.16 -3.60
C HIS A 37 9.61 0.94 -2.68
N GLU A 38 10.62 0.67 -1.85
CA GLU A 38 10.58 -0.40 -0.86
C GLU A 38 9.43 -0.21 0.12
N ALA A 39 9.21 1.00 0.63
CA ALA A 39 8.11 1.30 1.54
C ALA A 39 6.73 1.15 0.86
N LEU A 40 6.58 1.61 -0.40
CA LEU A 40 5.36 1.42 -1.19
C LEU A 40 5.08 -0.05 -1.49
N PHE A 41 6.12 -0.83 -1.80
CA PHE A 41 6.00 -2.26 -2.06
C PHE A 41 5.63 -3.03 -0.79
N ALA A 42 6.29 -2.72 0.34
CA ALA A 42 5.97 -3.30 1.64
C ALA A 42 4.50 -3.03 2.01
N PHE A 43 3.99 -1.81 1.77
CA PHE A 43 2.60 -1.47 2.00
C PHE A 43 1.65 -2.36 1.18
N GLU A 44 1.88 -2.49 -0.13
CA GLU A 44 1.02 -3.27 -1.03
C GLU A 44 0.98 -4.76 -0.68
N VAL A 45 2.15 -5.33 -0.34
CA VAL A 45 2.25 -6.72 0.12
C VAL A 45 1.48 -6.92 1.43
N SER A 46 1.65 -6.01 2.40
CA SER A 46 0.92 -6.09 3.68
C SER A 46 -0.58 -5.90 3.51
N ASP A 47 -1.03 -5.02 2.60
CA ASP A 47 -2.45 -4.78 2.33
C ASP A 47 -3.12 -6.03 1.74
N THR A 48 -2.44 -6.66 0.78
CA THR A 48 -2.88 -7.90 0.16
C THR A 48 -2.93 -9.05 1.17
N ALA A 49 -1.90 -9.16 2.03
CA ALA A 49 -1.86 -10.17 3.09
C ALA A 49 -3.00 -9.98 4.10
N LEU A 50 -3.29 -8.73 4.49
CA LEU A 50 -4.40 -8.43 5.39
C LEU A 50 -5.75 -8.82 4.77
N ASN A 51 -6.00 -8.47 3.50
CA ASN A 51 -7.23 -8.85 2.80
C ASN A 51 -7.40 -10.37 2.74
N ARG A 52 -6.34 -11.09 2.38
CA ARG A 52 -6.32 -12.55 2.37
C ARG A 52 -6.65 -13.12 3.75
N ASP A 53 -6.04 -12.61 4.81
CA ASP A 53 -6.20 -13.14 6.14
C ASP A 53 -7.62 -12.87 6.70
N VAL A 54 -8.25 -11.74 6.34
CA VAL A 54 -9.66 -11.47 6.65
C VAL A 54 -10.59 -12.48 5.95
N LEU A 55 -10.33 -12.80 4.67
CA LEU A 55 -11.07 -13.84 3.94
C LEU A 55 -10.91 -15.21 4.60
N LEU A 56 -9.68 -15.59 4.96
CA LEU A 56 -9.41 -16.84 5.68
C LEU A 56 -10.08 -16.87 7.06
N ALA A 57 -10.14 -15.73 7.76
CA ALA A 57 -10.80 -15.63 9.06
C ALA A 57 -12.31 -15.84 8.94
N ARG A 58 -12.93 -15.29 7.88
CA ARG A 58 -14.36 -15.48 7.59
C ARG A 58 -14.69 -16.92 7.19
N ALA A 59 -13.80 -17.57 6.44
CA ALA A 59 -13.91 -18.98 6.06
C ALA A 59 -13.61 -19.95 7.22
N GLY A 60 -13.20 -19.44 8.39
CA GLY A 60 -12.81 -20.28 9.53
C GLY A 60 -11.48 -21.01 9.34
N LEU A 61 -10.71 -20.65 8.31
CA LEU A 61 -9.43 -21.25 7.94
C LEU A 61 -8.23 -20.55 8.57
N LEU A 62 -8.43 -19.37 9.17
CA LEU A 62 -7.35 -18.63 9.82
C LEU A 62 -6.96 -19.28 11.14
N ARG A 63 -5.75 -19.86 11.15
CA ARG A 63 -5.21 -20.61 12.29
C ARG A 63 -4.87 -19.73 13.49
N ARG A 64 -4.51 -18.45 13.28
CA ARG A 64 -4.22 -17.47 14.36
C ARG A 64 -4.70 -16.08 13.95
N TYR A 65 -5.52 -15.44 14.79
CA TYR A 65 -6.02 -14.08 14.56
C TYR A 65 -4.94 -13.00 14.68
N ASP A 66 -3.78 -13.33 15.25
CA ASP A 66 -2.65 -12.42 15.41
C ASP A 66 -2.12 -11.91 14.06
N SER A 67 -2.33 -12.65 12.98
CA SER A 67 -1.88 -12.23 11.65
C SER A 67 -2.61 -10.97 11.16
N LEU A 68 -3.87 -10.74 11.58
CA LEU A 68 -4.60 -9.50 11.30
C LEU A 68 -3.98 -8.29 12.03
N ALA A 69 -3.59 -8.49 13.29
CA ALA A 69 -2.90 -7.45 14.05
C ALA A 69 -1.51 -7.15 13.48
N GLN A 70 -0.79 -8.20 13.05
CA GLN A 70 0.51 -8.09 12.40
C GLN A 70 0.42 -7.36 11.06
N GLY A 71 -0.52 -7.72 10.19
CA GLY A 71 -0.73 -7.04 8.91
C GLY A 71 -1.02 -5.55 9.08
N ARG A 72 -1.84 -5.17 10.08
CA ARG A 72 -2.08 -3.76 10.43
C ARG A 72 -0.80 -3.07 10.93
N HIS A 73 0.00 -3.74 11.74
CA HIS A 73 1.27 -3.20 12.22
C HIS A 73 2.23 -2.94 11.06
N ASP A 74 2.33 -3.86 10.11
CA ASP A 74 3.23 -3.76 8.96
C ASP A 74 2.80 -2.66 7.99
N LEU A 75 1.49 -2.50 7.73
CA LEU A 75 0.95 -1.34 7.00
C LEU A 75 1.31 -0.01 7.64
N ARG A 76 1.13 0.11 8.96
CA ARG A 76 1.52 1.33 9.70
C ARG A 76 3.03 1.56 9.69
N ARG A 77 3.84 0.49 9.69
CA ARG A 77 5.30 0.60 9.59
C ARG A 77 5.70 1.12 8.22
N ALA A 78 5.12 0.59 7.14
CA ALA A 78 5.37 1.07 5.78
C ALA A 78 4.97 2.54 5.61
N LEU A 79 3.81 2.94 6.15
CA LEU A 79 3.37 4.33 6.12
C LEU A 79 4.32 5.27 6.89
N ARG A 80 4.80 4.85 8.06
CA ARG A 80 5.82 5.61 8.81
C ARG A 80 7.13 5.73 8.03
N ALA A 81 7.54 4.70 7.29
CA ALA A 81 8.74 4.76 6.46
C ALA A 81 8.61 5.78 5.32
N LEU A 82 7.42 5.91 4.72
CA LEU A 82 7.12 6.96 3.73
C LEU A 82 7.18 8.37 4.35
N ARG A 83 6.76 8.50 5.61
CA ARG A 83 6.70 9.77 6.33
C ARG A 83 8.04 10.21 6.92
N ALA A 84 8.89 9.27 7.33
CA ALA A 84 10.20 9.52 7.96
C ALA A 84 11.30 9.88 6.95
N THR A 85 10.92 10.40 5.79
CA THR A 85 11.85 10.82 4.75
C THR A 85 12.43 12.20 5.06
N ASP A 86 13.58 12.51 4.46
CA ASP A 86 14.17 13.85 4.56
C ASP A 86 13.28 14.91 3.89
N ALA A 87 13.66 16.19 3.99
CA ALA A 87 12.86 17.28 3.43
C ALA A 87 12.57 17.10 1.92
N GLY A 88 13.49 16.48 1.17
CA GLY A 88 13.30 16.17 -0.24
C GLY A 88 12.26 15.08 -0.47
N GLY A 89 12.32 13.98 0.29
CA GLY A 89 11.30 12.93 0.25
C GLY A 89 9.93 13.39 0.76
N ALA A 90 9.89 14.22 1.79
CA ALA A 90 8.66 14.77 2.34
C ALA A 90 7.90 15.58 1.29
N GLU A 91 8.59 16.38 0.47
CA GLU A 91 7.97 17.15 -0.62
C GLU A 91 7.38 16.22 -1.71
N ILE A 92 8.08 15.14 -2.05
CA ILE A 92 7.62 14.17 -3.06
C ILE A 92 6.31 13.52 -2.62
N VAL A 93 6.23 13.12 -1.35
CA VAL A 93 5.17 12.29 -0.79
C VAL A 93 3.99 13.13 -0.27
N ALA A 94 4.23 14.36 0.19
CA ALA A 94 3.18 15.27 0.69
C ALA A 94 2.51 16.13 -0.40
N SER A 95 3.06 16.17 -1.63
CA SER A 95 2.44 16.87 -2.75
C SER A 95 0.98 16.41 -2.93
N ASP A 96 0.05 17.37 -2.88
CA ASP A 96 -1.39 17.18 -3.17
C ASP A 96 -2.17 16.30 -2.17
N GLY A 97 -1.60 16.03 -0.99
CA GLY A 97 -2.29 15.31 0.09
C GLY A 97 -2.39 13.79 -0.13
N ALA A 98 -1.67 13.22 -1.10
CA ALA A 98 -1.81 11.81 -1.47
C ALA A 98 -1.47 10.85 -0.32
N LEU A 99 -0.44 11.19 0.47
CA LEU A 99 -0.09 10.44 1.67
C LEU A 99 -1.23 10.49 2.68
N GLU A 100 -1.75 11.67 2.99
CA GLU A 100 -2.83 11.93 3.94
C GLU A 100 -4.10 11.16 3.58
N HIS A 101 -4.45 11.09 2.30
CA HIS A 101 -5.56 10.27 1.81
C HIS A 101 -5.30 8.77 2.06
N LEU A 102 -4.08 8.29 1.82
CA LEU A 102 -3.70 6.91 2.11
C LEU A 102 -3.71 6.61 3.62
N GLU A 103 -3.30 7.55 4.46
CA GLU A 103 -3.37 7.41 5.93
C GLU A 103 -4.81 7.29 6.41
N THR A 104 -5.69 8.15 5.89
CA THR A 104 -7.12 8.14 6.20
C THR A 104 -7.75 6.82 5.75
N ALA A 105 -7.50 6.38 4.51
CA ALA A 105 -8.00 5.11 4.00
C ALA A 105 -7.51 3.91 4.83
N LEU A 106 -6.25 3.92 5.26
CA LEU A 106 -5.70 2.88 6.14
C LEU A 106 -6.37 2.91 7.53
N ALA A 107 -6.62 4.09 8.09
CA ALA A 107 -7.27 4.24 9.39
C ALA A 107 -8.70 3.71 9.36
N GLU A 108 -9.47 4.04 8.32
CA GLU A 108 -10.82 3.53 8.08
C GLU A 108 -10.82 2.01 7.92
N LYS A 109 -9.93 1.48 7.06
CA LYS A 109 -9.78 0.02 6.86
C LYS A 109 -9.41 -0.69 8.16
N ALA A 110 -8.53 -0.11 8.97
CA ALA A 110 -8.15 -0.68 10.27
C ALA A 110 -9.34 -0.75 11.23
N ALA A 111 -10.19 0.29 11.27
CA ALA A 111 -11.41 0.27 12.07
C ALA A 111 -12.38 -0.83 11.59
N LEU A 112 -12.57 -0.96 10.28
CA LEU A 112 -13.39 -2.02 9.69
C LEU A 112 -12.89 -3.42 10.07
N VAL A 113 -11.58 -3.65 10.08
CA VAL A 113 -10.97 -4.92 10.52
C VAL A 113 -11.23 -5.19 12.01
N ASP A 114 -11.18 -4.17 12.86
CA ASP A 114 -11.45 -4.30 14.30
C ASP A 114 -12.95 -4.64 14.55
N TYR A 115 -13.88 -4.01 13.82
CA TYR A 115 -15.30 -4.40 13.84
C TYR A 115 -15.51 -5.81 13.31
N PHE A 116 -14.89 -6.16 12.18
CA PHE A 116 -14.99 -7.48 11.59
C PHE A 116 -14.53 -8.57 12.56
N LYS A 117 -13.39 -8.36 13.25
CA LYS A 117 -12.88 -9.32 14.23
C LYS A 117 -13.90 -9.59 15.34
N SER A 118 -14.52 -8.52 15.85
CA SER A 118 -15.49 -8.60 16.94
C SER A 118 -16.77 -9.32 16.49
N ASP A 119 -17.34 -8.90 15.37
CA ASP A 119 -18.57 -9.47 14.81
C ASP A 119 -18.37 -10.92 14.36
N ASN A 120 -17.24 -11.23 13.72
CA ASN A 120 -16.91 -12.59 13.30
C ASN A 120 -16.66 -13.52 14.50
N ALA A 121 -16.05 -13.03 15.59
CA ALA A 121 -15.89 -13.81 16.81
C ALA A 121 -17.25 -14.15 17.46
N LEU A 122 -18.14 -13.15 17.57
CA LEU A 122 -19.50 -13.35 18.08
C LEU A 122 -20.32 -14.31 17.21
N LEU A 123 -20.20 -14.17 15.89
CA LEU A 123 -20.83 -15.07 14.93
C LEU A 123 -20.34 -16.50 15.10
N ARG A 124 -19.02 -16.72 15.11
CA ARG A 124 -18.42 -18.07 15.26
C ARG A 124 -18.82 -18.72 16.57
N ASN A 125 -18.79 -17.98 17.66
CA ASN A 125 -19.22 -18.48 18.96
C ASN A 125 -20.70 -18.87 18.92
N SER A 126 -21.56 -17.99 18.38
CA SER A 126 -23.00 -18.24 18.30
C SER A 126 -23.32 -19.45 17.42
N LEU A 127 -22.62 -19.64 16.31
CA LEU A 127 -22.76 -20.82 15.47
C LEU A 127 -22.37 -22.12 16.20
N MET A 128 -21.25 -22.11 16.94
CA MET A 128 -20.83 -23.26 17.73
C MET A 128 -21.88 -23.63 18.78
N TYR A 129 -22.33 -22.65 19.55
CA TYR A 129 -23.35 -22.86 20.60
C TYR A 129 -24.68 -23.31 20.00
N PHE A 130 -25.17 -22.64 18.95
CA PHE A 130 -26.42 -22.98 18.29
C PHE A 130 -26.42 -24.43 17.77
N ASN A 131 -25.34 -24.85 17.10
CA ASN A 131 -25.24 -26.21 16.57
C ASN A 131 -25.22 -27.25 17.70
N THR A 132 -24.42 -27.02 18.74
CA THR A 132 -24.27 -27.97 19.86
C THR A 132 -25.56 -28.04 20.69
N ALA A 133 -26.11 -26.89 21.08
CA ALA A 133 -27.33 -26.81 21.87
C ALA A 133 -28.55 -27.30 21.08
N GLY A 134 -28.65 -26.98 19.80
CA GLY A 134 -29.75 -27.43 18.94
C GLY A 134 -29.78 -28.95 18.77
N GLN A 135 -28.61 -29.57 18.57
CA GLN A 135 -28.51 -31.04 18.51
C GLN A 135 -28.86 -31.71 19.85
N ALA A 136 -28.30 -31.20 20.95
CA ALA A 136 -28.56 -31.74 22.29
C ALA A 136 -30.05 -31.61 22.67
N LEU A 137 -30.64 -30.42 22.47
CA LEU A 137 -32.04 -30.14 22.76
C LEU A 137 -32.97 -31.03 21.94
N ARG A 138 -32.72 -31.18 20.62
CA ARG A 138 -33.53 -32.05 19.77
C ARG A 138 -33.44 -33.51 20.21
N GLY A 139 -32.26 -34.00 20.55
CA GLY A 139 -32.06 -35.37 21.04
C GLY A 139 -32.78 -35.63 22.36
N ALA A 140 -32.65 -34.70 23.32
CA ALA A 140 -33.29 -34.81 24.63
C ALA A 140 -34.83 -34.71 24.54
N ALA A 141 -35.35 -33.82 23.67
CA ALA A 141 -36.78 -33.71 23.41
C ALA A 141 -37.35 -35.01 22.82
N LEU A 142 -36.66 -35.65 21.86
CA LEU A 142 -37.07 -36.95 21.32
C LEU A 142 -37.08 -38.04 22.39
N ALA A 143 -36.06 -38.10 23.26
CA ALA A 143 -36.00 -39.06 24.35
C ALA A 143 -37.14 -38.87 25.38
N ALA A 144 -37.57 -37.63 25.60
CA ALA A 144 -38.70 -37.28 26.46
C ALA A 144 -40.07 -37.37 25.76
N SER A 145 -40.14 -37.86 24.51
CA SER A 145 -41.37 -37.89 23.70
C SER A 145 -41.99 -36.52 23.38
N GLU A 146 -41.22 -35.44 23.52
CA GLU A 146 -41.58 -34.06 23.16
C GLU A 146 -41.38 -33.82 21.65
N THR A 147 -42.13 -34.58 20.84
CA THR A 147 -41.98 -34.62 19.38
C THR A 147 -42.22 -33.28 18.69
N GLY A 148 -43.14 -32.46 19.21
CA GLY A 148 -43.40 -31.12 18.68
C GLY A 148 -42.21 -30.18 18.84
N LEU A 149 -41.58 -30.16 20.02
CA LEU A 149 -40.37 -29.37 20.26
C LEU A 149 -39.21 -29.86 19.38
N ALA A 150 -39.01 -31.17 19.29
CA ALA A 150 -37.98 -31.75 18.43
C ALA A 150 -38.17 -31.41 16.95
N ALA A 151 -39.41 -31.38 16.46
CA ALA A 151 -39.74 -30.99 15.09
C ALA A 151 -39.44 -29.51 14.82
N GLU A 152 -39.86 -28.60 15.71
CA GLU A 152 -39.59 -27.17 15.56
C GLU A 152 -38.10 -26.83 15.61
N VAL A 153 -37.34 -27.47 16.51
CA VAL A 153 -35.87 -27.33 16.54
C VAL A 153 -35.25 -27.85 15.24
N GLY A 154 -35.78 -28.95 14.68
CA GLY A 154 -35.35 -29.46 13.38
C GLY A 154 -35.60 -28.49 12.22
N VAL A 155 -36.79 -27.88 12.18
CA VAL A 155 -37.16 -26.85 11.18
C VAL A 155 -36.23 -25.64 11.30
N LEU A 156 -35.98 -25.18 12.53
CA LEU A 156 -35.07 -24.07 12.80
C LEU A 156 -33.62 -24.39 12.36
N SER A 157 -33.10 -25.58 12.67
CA SER A 157 -31.76 -25.99 12.23
C SER A 157 -31.64 -26.06 10.71
N HIS A 158 -32.67 -26.56 10.02
CA HIS A 158 -32.70 -26.61 8.56
C HIS A 158 -32.73 -25.22 7.93
N ALA A 159 -33.59 -24.33 8.45
CA ALA A 159 -33.63 -22.94 7.99
C ALA A 159 -32.30 -22.22 8.23
N MET A 160 -31.66 -22.46 9.38
CA MET A 160 -30.35 -21.89 9.71
C MET A 160 -29.24 -22.37 8.77
N LEU A 161 -29.21 -23.67 8.44
CA LEU A 161 -28.23 -24.21 7.48
C LEU A 161 -28.37 -23.54 6.11
N ARG A 162 -29.61 -23.41 5.62
CA ARG A 162 -29.92 -22.75 4.35
C ARG A 162 -29.50 -21.27 4.36
N TYR A 163 -29.69 -20.58 5.49
CA TYR A 163 -29.25 -19.20 5.67
C TYR A 163 -27.72 -19.05 5.70
N MET A 164 -27.02 -19.99 6.33
CA MET A 164 -25.55 -19.99 6.36
C MET A 164 -24.93 -20.21 4.97
N GLU A 165 -25.57 -21.00 4.13
CA GLU A 165 -25.16 -21.22 2.74
C GLU A 165 -25.43 -20.00 1.87
N ALA A 166 -26.64 -19.44 1.97
CA ALA A 166 -27.08 -18.28 1.20
C ALA A 166 -27.77 -17.24 2.10
N PRO A 167 -27.03 -16.25 2.62
CA PRO A 167 -27.54 -15.21 3.53
C PRO A 167 -28.49 -14.21 2.84
N GLN A 168 -29.73 -14.63 2.61
CA GLN A 168 -30.75 -13.80 2.00
C GLN A 168 -31.64 -13.16 3.07
N ALA A 169 -31.99 -11.88 2.89
CA ALA A 169 -32.75 -11.13 3.88
C ALA A 169 -34.10 -11.79 4.23
N HIS A 170 -34.79 -12.37 3.25
CA HIS A 170 -36.07 -13.05 3.48
C HIS A 170 -35.90 -14.34 4.30
N VAL A 171 -34.81 -15.09 4.13
CA VAL A 171 -34.52 -16.29 4.94
C VAL A 171 -34.19 -15.89 6.38
N GLY A 172 -33.47 -14.77 6.57
CA GLY A 172 -33.25 -14.22 7.91
C GLY A 172 -34.55 -13.83 8.61
N GLN A 173 -35.51 -13.25 7.88
CA GLN A 173 -36.85 -12.94 8.41
C GLN A 173 -37.65 -14.20 8.74
N GLU A 174 -37.58 -15.24 7.90
CA GLU A 174 -38.18 -16.55 8.15
C GLU A 174 -37.63 -17.17 9.44
N ILE A 175 -36.30 -17.14 9.65
CA ILE A 175 -35.69 -17.63 10.89
C ILE A 175 -36.17 -16.83 12.10
N LYS A 176 -36.25 -15.49 12.01
CA LYS A 176 -36.79 -14.68 13.10
C LYS A 176 -38.24 -15.06 13.44
N ALA A 177 -39.07 -15.27 12.42
CA ALA A 177 -40.45 -15.74 12.61
C ALA A 177 -40.50 -17.15 13.24
N ILE A 178 -39.60 -18.06 12.86
CA ILE A 178 -39.47 -19.38 13.48
C ILE A 178 -39.06 -19.24 14.96
N LEU A 179 -38.11 -18.36 15.27
CA LEU A 179 -37.65 -18.13 16.64
C LEU A 179 -38.75 -17.52 17.52
N ASP A 180 -39.61 -16.66 16.97
CA ASP A 180 -40.70 -16.00 17.69
C ASP A 180 -41.90 -16.90 17.93
N ARG A 181 -42.13 -17.90 17.06
CA ARG A 181 -43.25 -18.85 17.17
C ARG A 181 -42.93 -20.12 17.97
N LEU A 182 -41.69 -20.27 18.46
CA LEU A 182 -41.28 -21.47 19.20
C LEU A 182 -42.23 -21.71 20.40
N PRO A 183 -42.74 -22.94 20.56
CA PRO A 183 -43.69 -23.20 21.64
C PRO A 183 -43.00 -23.06 23.00
N PRO A 184 -43.75 -22.69 24.06
CA PRO A 184 -43.21 -22.69 25.41
C PRO A 184 -42.73 -24.10 25.77
N ALA A 185 -41.42 -24.22 26.01
CA ALA A 185 -40.81 -25.50 26.36
C ALA A 185 -41.18 -25.93 27.80
N PRO A 186 -41.26 -27.25 28.05
CA PRO A 186 -41.28 -27.80 29.40
C PRO A 186 -40.14 -27.25 30.26
N ALA A 187 -40.33 -27.22 31.58
CA ALA A 187 -39.36 -26.63 32.50
C ALA A 187 -37.94 -27.22 32.35
N SER A 188 -37.83 -28.51 32.02
CA SER A 188 -36.57 -29.22 31.76
C SER A 188 -35.81 -28.70 30.53
N PHE A 189 -36.49 -28.13 29.54
CA PHE A 189 -35.91 -27.72 28.26
C PHE A 189 -35.85 -26.20 28.07
N ARG A 190 -36.44 -25.42 28.99
CA ARG A 190 -36.60 -23.98 28.86
C ARG A 190 -35.26 -23.24 28.77
N ALA A 191 -34.27 -23.65 29.57
CA ALA A 191 -32.94 -23.02 29.56
C ALA A 191 -32.23 -23.21 28.21
N ASP A 192 -32.24 -24.45 27.70
CA ASP A 192 -31.61 -24.80 26.42
C ASP A 192 -32.31 -24.16 25.23
N LEU A 193 -33.65 -24.11 25.24
CA LEU A 193 -34.42 -23.42 24.20
C LEU A 193 -34.12 -21.92 24.21
N ASN A 194 -34.08 -21.28 25.39
CA ASN A 194 -33.73 -19.86 25.49
C ASN A 194 -32.32 -19.59 24.95
N LEU A 195 -31.35 -20.44 25.28
CA LEU A 195 -29.98 -20.33 24.78
C LEU A 195 -29.94 -20.46 23.24
N LEU A 196 -30.68 -21.43 22.70
CA LEU A 196 -30.81 -21.63 21.26
C LEU A 196 -31.41 -20.40 20.56
N VAL A 197 -32.46 -19.81 21.16
CA VAL A 197 -33.11 -18.59 20.63
C VAL A 197 -32.16 -17.41 20.64
N ILE A 198 -31.44 -17.19 21.74
CA ILE A 198 -30.47 -16.10 21.87
C ILE A 198 -29.40 -16.23 20.77
N HIS A 199 -28.77 -17.39 20.64
CA HIS A 199 -27.74 -17.58 19.62
C HIS A 199 -28.28 -17.59 18.20
N GLY A 200 -29.51 -18.08 17.97
CA GLY A 200 -30.19 -18.00 16.69
C GLY A 200 -30.37 -16.55 16.22
N ARG A 201 -30.83 -15.67 17.12
CA ARG A 201 -30.95 -14.23 16.83
C ARG A 201 -29.60 -13.58 16.55
N LEU A 202 -28.58 -13.89 17.37
CA LEU A 202 -27.21 -13.41 17.15
C LEU A 202 -26.69 -13.81 15.76
N ILE A 203 -26.92 -15.04 15.31
CA ILE A 203 -26.50 -15.47 13.97
C ILE A 203 -27.17 -14.63 12.88
N VAL A 204 -28.50 -14.48 12.94
CA VAL A 204 -29.24 -13.70 11.93
C VAL A 204 -28.76 -12.25 11.87
N ASP A 205 -28.40 -11.66 13.01
CA ASP A 205 -27.96 -10.28 13.08
C ASP A 205 -26.48 -10.08 12.70
N PHE A 206 -25.57 -10.96 13.14
CA PHE A 206 -24.12 -10.81 12.92
C PHE A 206 -23.64 -11.31 11.57
N LEU A 207 -24.29 -12.32 10.98
CA LEU A 207 -23.86 -12.91 9.70
C LEU A 207 -23.84 -11.87 8.55
N PRO A 208 -24.92 -11.13 8.26
CA PRO A 208 -24.91 -10.14 7.19
C PRO A 208 -23.98 -8.95 7.48
N ARG A 209 -23.78 -8.61 8.76
CA ARG A 209 -22.83 -7.56 9.17
C ARG A 209 -21.39 -7.97 8.91
N ALA A 210 -21.00 -9.18 9.30
CA ALA A 210 -19.66 -9.71 9.03
C ALA A 210 -19.38 -9.76 7.52
N ASP A 211 -20.35 -10.17 6.70
CA ASP A 211 -20.22 -10.21 5.24
C ASP A 211 -20.20 -8.81 4.61
N GLY A 212 -20.90 -7.84 5.21
CA GLY A 212 -20.83 -6.43 4.84
C GLY A 212 -19.46 -5.83 5.14
N LEU A 213 -18.94 -6.06 6.34
CA LEU A 213 -17.61 -5.61 6.77
C LEU A 213 -16.51 -6.21 5.91
N LEU A 214 -16.58 -7.51 5.59
CA LEU A 214 -15.64 -8.17 4.70
C LEU A 214 -15.55 -7.45 3.34
N ARG A 215 -16.70 -7.14 2.72
CA ARG A 215 -16.74 -6.41 1.44
C ARG A 215 -16.13 -5.03 1.57
N GLN A 216 -16.51 -4.26 2.59
CA GLN A 216 -15.95 -2.92 2.83
C GLN A 216 -14.43 -2.94 3.04
N ILE A 217 -13.88 -3.97 3.69
CA ILE A 217 -12.42 -4.12 3.88
C ILE A 217 -11.72 -4.38 2.54
N VAL A 218 -12.26 -5.28 1.72
CA VAL A 218 -11.68 -5.63 0.42
C VAL A 218 -11.76 -4.45 -0.57
N ASP A 219 -12.87 -3.72 -0.54
CA ASP A 219 -13.15 -2.57 -1.41
C ASP A 219 -12.52 -1.26 -0.89
N ALA A 220 -11.88 -1.27 0.28
CA ALA A 220 -11.24 -0.10 0.85
C ALA A 220 -10.22 0.52 -0.13
N PRO A 221 -10.15 1.87 -0.24
CA PRO A 221 -9.35 2.54 -1.28
C PRO A 221 -7.83 2.54 -1.01
N THR A 222 -7.32 1.63 -0.17
CA THR A 222 -5.89 1.52 0.17
C THR A 222 -5.03 1.16 -1.04
N ALA A 223 -5.51 0.22 -1.86
CA ALA A 223 -4.81 -0.20 -3.08
C ALA A 223 -4.78 0.92 -4.14
N ALA A 224 -5.86 1.71 -4.25
CA ALA A 224 -5.91 2.86 -5.13
C ALA A 224 -4.98 3.98 -4.63
N GLY A 225 -5.01 4.27 -3.33
CA GLY A 225 -4.15 5.29 -2.71
C GLY A 225 -2.66 4.99 -2.85
N VAL A 226 -2.23 3.74 -2.60
CA VAL A 226 -0.81 3.38 -2.74
C VAL A 226 -0.34 3.42 -4.20
N ARG A 227 -1.20 3.07 -5.17
CA ARG A 227 -0.90 3.22 -6.60
C ARG A 227 -0.74 4.68 -7.00
N ALA A 228 -1.69 5.54 -6.60
CA ALA A 228 -1.60 6.97 -6.87
C ALA A 228 -0.31 7.59 -6.30
N LEU A 229 0.06 7.18 -5.08
CA LEU A 229 1.31 7.62 -4.47
C LEU A 229 2.55 7.10 -5.22
N ARG A 230 2.53 5.85 -5.68
CA ARG A 230 3.60 5.26 -6.48
C ARG A 230 3.79 5.98 -7.81
N ASP A 231 2.71 6.25 -8.53
CA ASP A 231 2.76 6.97 -9.80
C ASP A 231 3.34 8.38 -9.60
N ARG A 232 3.03 9.03 -8.47
CA ARG A 232 3.59 10.33 -8.11
C ARG A 232 5.09 10.29 -7.84
N VAL A 233 5.54 9.28 -7.09
CA VAL A 233 6.96 9.03 -6.79
C VAL A 233 7.73 8.77 -8.09
N ASN A 234 7.23 7.86 -8.93
CA ASN A 234 7.82 7.57 -10.25
C ASN A 234 7.91 8.83 -11.11
N GLY A 235 6.81 9.57 -11.25
CA GLY A 235 6.79 10.79 -12.04
C GLY A 235 7.70 11.91 -11.50
N HIS A 236 8.08 11.90 -10.22
CA HIS A 236 9.10 12.80 -9.71
C HIS A 236 10.51 12.39 -10.18
N PHE A 237 10.85 11.12 -10.01
CA PHE A 237 12.16 10.59 -10.38
C PHE A 237 12.39 10.60 -11.89
N ASP A 238 11.38 10.27 -12.69
CA ASP A 238 11.45 10.36 -14.16
C ASP A 238 11.76 11.80 -14.63
N ARG A 239 11.13 12.80 -14.02
CA ARG A 239 11.39 14.22 -14.31
C ARG A 239 12.75 14.69 -13.83
N ALA A 240 13.24 14.16 -12.71
CA ALA A 240 14.59 14.45 -12.23
C ALA A 240 15.64 13.87 -13.18
N GLU A 241 15.45 12.62 -13.60
CA GLU A 241 16.37 11.92 -14.50
C GLU A 241 16.37 12.52 -15.92
N ALA A 242 15.20 12.87 -16.46
CA ALA A 242 15.10 13.56 -17.75
C ALA A 242 15.84 14.92 -17.74
N ARG A 243 15.70 15.70 -16.65
CA ARG A 243 16.44 16.95 -16.47
C ARG A 243 17.95 16.70 -16.42
N ALA A 244 18.40 15.76 -15.59
CA ALA A 244 19.81 15.40 -15.48
C ALA A 244 20.37 14.96 -16.85
N GLY A 245 19.60 14.19 -17.63
CA GLY A 245 19.94 13.78 -19.00
C GLY A 245 20.22 14.96 -19.93
N ILE A 246 19.35 15.98 -19.93
CA ILE A 246 19.54 17.19 -20.75
C ILE A 246 20.83 17.93 -20.35
N PHE A 247 21.09 18.10 -19.05
CA PHE A 247 22.31 18.76 -18.59
C PHE A 247 23.57 17.95 -18.89
N ARG A 248 23.52 16.61 -18.85
CA ARG A 248 24.62 15.74 -19.30
C ARG A 248 24.89 15.90 -20.80
N LEU A 249 23.86 16.01 -21.63
CA LEU A 249 24.02 16.26 -23.07
C LEU A 249 24.64 17.63 -23.35
N LEU A 250 24.19 18.68 -22.65
CA LEU A 250 24.79 20.01 -22.73
C LEU A 250 26.25 20.00 -22.29
N LEU A 251 26.56 19.30 -21.18
CA LEU A 251 27.92 19.16 -20.68
C LEU A 251 28.83 18.46 -21.70
N TYR A 252 28.33 17.40 -22.33
CA TYR A 252 29.01 16.71 -23.42
C TYR A 252 29.28 17.65 -24.61
N GLY A 253 28.28 18.42 -25.04
CA GLY A 253 28.43 19.41 -26.12
C GLY A 253 29.46 20.48 -25.79
N ILE A 254 29.43 21.04 -24.58
CA ILE A 254 30.40 22.03 -24.11
C ILE A 254 31.82 21.43 -24.06
N ALA A 255 31.96 20.19 -23.58
CA ALA A 255 33.26 19.51 -23.53
C ALA A 255 33.86 19.31 -24.94
N VAL A 256 33.04 18.92 -25.92
CA VAL A 256 33.46 18.79 -27.33
C VAL A 256 33.89 20.13 -27.91
N LEU A 257 33.14 21.21 -27.68
CA LEU A 257 33.49 22.56 -28.13
C LEU A 257 34.80 23.05 -27.49
N LEU A 258 35.00 22.80 -26.20
CA LEU A 258 36.22 23.14 -25.48
C LEU A 258 37.44 22.43 -26.08
N LEU A 259 37.31 21.12 -26.34
CA LEU A 259 38.37 20.32 -26.95
C LEU A 259 38.72 20.86 -28.34
N GLY A 260 37.72 21.17 -29.18
CA GLY A 260 37.93 21.79 -30.48
C GLY A 260 38.66 23.13 -30.39
N TYR A 261 38.31 23.97 -29.41
CA TYR A 261 38.98 25.25 -29.18
C TYR A 261 40.44 25.09 -28.74
N LEU A 262 40.74 24.12 -27.87
CA LEU A 262 42.11 23.81 -27.45
C LEU A 262 42.98 23.33 -28.62
N ILE A 263 42.43 22.47 -29.50
CA ILE A 263 43.12 22.02 -30.72
C ILE A 263 43.44 23.23 -31.62
N HIS A 264 42.48 24.13 -31.82
CA HIS A 264 42.68 25.35 -32.59
C HIS A 264 43.77 26.26 -31.98
N LEU A 265 43.75 26.47 -30.67
CA LEU A 265 44.75 27.28 -29.96
C LEU A 265 46.15 26.66 -30.10
N PHE A 266 46.27 25.34 -29.96
CA PHE A 266 47.52 24.61 -30.12
C PHE A 266 48.08 24.75 -31.54
N ALA A 267 47.23 24.58 -32.56
CA ALA A 267 47.62 24.77 -33.95
C ALA A 267 48.13 26.20 -34.22
N ARG A 268 47.43 27.21 -33.68
CA ARG A 268 47.83 28.63 -33.79
C ARG A 268 49.17 28.90 -33.10
N LEU A 269 49.40 28.34 -31.91
CA LEU A 269 50.67 28.49 -31.19
C LEU A 269 51.83 27.86 -31.97
N GLN A 270 51.63 26.68 -32.56
CA GLN A 270 52.63 26.02 -33.40
C GLN A 270 52.99 26.86 -34.64
N LEU A 271 51.99 27.44 -35.31
CA LEU A 271 52.21 28.34 -36.45
C LEU A 271 53.01 29.58 -36.04
N ASN A 272 52.63 30.23 -34.94
CA ASN A 272 53.34 31.41 -34.45
C ASN A 272 54.78 31.09 -34.02
N ALA A 273 55.01 29.95 -33.37
CA ALA A 273 56.35 29.50 -32.98
C ALA A 273 57.23 29.21 -34.20
N ARG A 274 56.67 28.60 -35.26
CA ARG A 274 57.37 28.39 -36.53
C ARG A 274 57.73 29.70 -37.22
N ASN A 275 56.82 30.67 -37.23
CA ASN A 275 57.07 31.99 -37.82
C ASN A 275 58.15 32.75 -37.04
N LEU A 276 58.14 32.71 -35.71
CA LEU A 276 59.21 33.31 -34.89
C LEU A 276 60.57 32.66 -35.14
N ARG A 277 60.62 31.32 -35.24
CA ARG A 277 61.87 30.60 -35.52
C ARG A 277 62.45 30.96 -36.89
N ARG A 278 61.59 31.12 -37.91
CA ARG A 278 62.01 31.58 -39.25
C ARG A 278 62.55 33.01 -39.20
N ALA A 279 61.81 33.94 -38.60
CA ALA A 279 62.25 35.33 -38.48
C ALA A 279 63.58 35.48 -37.72
N ASN A 280 63.79 34.72 -36.63
CA ASN A 280 65.07 34.72 -35.93
C ASN A 280 66.21 34.10 -36.77
N ALA A 281 65.93 33.04 -37.54
CA ALA A 281 66.93 32.43 -38.40
C ALA A 281 67.33 33.35 -39.57
N ASP A 282 66.40 34.16 -40.08
CA ASP A 282 66.68 35.14 -41.14
C ASP A 282 67.49 36.33 -40.57
N LEU A 283 67.15 36.83 -39.37
CA LEU A 283 67.94 37.85 -38.67
C LEU A 283 69.37 37.38 -38.32
N GLN A 284 69.55 36.10 -37.98
CA GLN A 284 70.88 35.52 -37.75
C GLN A 284 71.70 35.33 -39.03
N ARG A 285 71.08 35.36 -40.23
CA ARG A 285 71.79 35.31 -41.51
C ARG A 285 72.15 36.71 -42.04
N GLU A 286 71.47 37.75 -41.59
CA GLU A 286 71.74 39.14 -41.98
C GLU A 286 72.80 39.83 -41.11
N MET A 287 73.15 39.27 -39.95
CA MET A 287 74.31 39.66 -39.12
C MET A 287 75.54 38.82 -39.47
#